data_AF-A0A0G2EF65-F1
#
_entry.id   AF-A0A0G2EF65-F1
#
_cell.length_a   1.000
_cell.length_b   1.000
_cell.length_c   1.000
_cell.angle_alpha   90.00
_cell.angle_beta   90.00
_cell.angle_gamma   90.00
#
_symmetry.space_group_name_H-M   'P 1'
#
loop_
_entity.id
_entity.type
_entity.pdbx_description
1 polymer ?
#
loop_
_entity_poly.entity_id
_entity_poly.type
_entity_poly.pdbx_seq_one_letter_code
_entity_poly.pdbx_strand_id
1 'polypeptide(L)'
;MSTTATTTTTTTTVTTASPSTTTNTTIKSPSPSVPTHGKLRYIARGITPTASPHLYHLPPMSEFADVRTLPITDIKPSLDLGDATPYTLDTYGFTARRHPSKLHSPPYTRESWNDETLLKEIYFPEVEELIKKLTGATKVITESAIMRNEKHTEVDGLARSEDQKKTTTTSSSPEEIPASKEEDPDPFPKLIGTQPSAGASPAPKVHLDFSPLGARIHLAKYHHITRCHGSSVLSSYDALTQSGIPDSALRDHYTGSRWAMFSIWRPLRLRRLYPGGRDGTDIEQAAEDVDGGIGQTGTEYASDELLSGSWVGKA
;
A
#
# COMPACT_ATOMS: atom_id res chain seq x y z
N MET A 1 -63.61 -42.55 28.68
CA MET A 1 -63.10 -41.22 28.29
C MET A 1 -62.24 -41.43 27.07
N SER A 2 -62.73 -41.02 25.90
CA SER A 2 -62.13 -41.32 24.59
C SER A 2 -61.50 -40.05 24.04
N THR A 3 -60.19 -40.08 23.79
CA THR A 3 -59.41 -38.94 23.30
C THR A 3 -59.20 -39.06 21.80
N THR A 4 -59.76 -38.10 21.07
CA THR A 4 -59.61 -37.92 19.61
C THR A 4 -58.34 -37.15 19.32
N ALA A 5 -57.47 -37.66 18.45
CA ALA A 5 -56.30 -36.95 17.94
C ALA A 5 -56.60 -36.41 16.53
N THR A 6 -56.40 -35.10 16.35
CA THR A 6 -56.61 -34.37 15.10
C THR A 6 -55.34 -34.42 14.25
N THR A 7 -55.46 -34.84 12.99
CA THR A 7 -54.36 -34.81 11.99
C THR A 7 -54.46 -33.54 11.16
N THR A 8 -53.39 -32.75 11.13
CA THR A 8 -53.27 -31.56 10.28
C THR A 8 -52.39 -31.89 9.07
N THR A 9 -52.93 -31.74 7.87
CA THR A 9 -52.20 -31.92 6.60
C THR A 9 -51.69 -30.57 6.11
N THR A 10 -50.36 -30.42 6.01
CA THR A 10 -49.72 -29.23 5.42
C THR A 10 -49.44 -29.50 3.94
N THR A 11 -49.99 -28.68 3.06
CA THR A 11 -49.75 -28.73 1.60
C THR A 11 -48.56 -27.84 1.26
N THR A 12 -47.52 -28.42 0.66
CA THR A 12 -46.32 -27.69 0.18
C THR A 12 -46.49 -27.36 -1.30
N THR A 13 -46.60 -26.08 -1.65
CA THR A 13 -46.59 -25.61 -3.04
C THR A 13 -45.15 -25.41 -3.49
N VAL A 14 -44.72 -26.18 -4.50
CA VAL A 14 -43.40 -26.05 -5.14
C VAL A 14 -43.53 -25.10 -6.33
N THR A 15 -42.93 -23.92 -6.24
CA THR A 15 -42.82 -22.96 -7.35
C THR A 15 -41.55 -23.27 -8.15
N THR A 16 -41.73 -23.81 -9.36
CA THR A 16 -40.66 -24.02 -10.35
C THR A 16 -40.12 -22.67 -10.87
N ALA A 17 -38.83 -22.42 -10.67
CA ALA A 17 -38.12 -21.27 -11.22
C ALA A 17 -37.69 -21.53 -12.68
N SER A 18 -37.88 -20.52 -13.53
CA SER A 18 -37.43 -20.51 -14.94
C SER A 18 -35.90 -20.48 -15.06
N PRO A 19 -35.31 -21.14 -16.08
CA PRO A 19 -33.88 -21.11 -16.32
C PRO A 19 -33.44 -19.74 -16.84
N SER A 20 -32.52 -19.11 -16.11
CA SER A 20 -31.84 -17.88 -16.51
C SER A 20 -30.76 -18.20 -17.56
N THR A 21 -30.93 -17.63 -18.75
CA THR A 21 -29.98 -17.69 -19.87
C THR A 21 -28.62 -17.12 -19.45
N THR A 22 -27.60 -17.97 -19.36
CA THR A 22 -26.20 -17.57 -19.17
C THR A 22 -25.67 -17.03 -20.50
N THR A 23 -25.59 -15.71 -20.65
CA THR A 23 -24.91 -15.07 -21.76
C THR A 23 -23.40 -15.24 -21.58
N ASN A 24 -22.81 -16.20 -22.29
CA ASN A 24 -21.36 -16.31 -22.40
C ASN A 24 -20.84 -15.11 -23.19
N THR A 25 -20.43 -14.06 -22.48
CA THR A 25 -19.66 -12.96 -23.06
C THR A 25 -18.27 -13.47 -23.39
N THR A 26 -18.09 -13.98 -24.60
CA THR A 26 -16.77 -14.24 -25.18
C THR A 26 -16.00 -12.91 -25.20
N ILE A 27 -14.99 -12.79 -24.35
CA ILE A 27 -14.06 -11.66 -24.35
C ILE A 27 -13.36 -11.66 -25.71
N LYS A 28 -13.75 -10.71 -26.56
CA LYS A 28 -13.10 -10.44 -27.84
C LYS A 28 -11.64 -10.07 -27.54
N SER A 29 -10.71 -10.93 -27.95
CA SER A 29 -9.28 -10.68 -27.81
C SER A 29 -8.96 -9.33 -28.45
N PRO A 30 -8.35 -8.37 -27.74
CA PRO A 30 -7.98 -7.09 -28.34
C PRO A 30 -6.98 -7.36 -29.47
N SER A 31 -7.18 -6.70 -30.62
CA SER A 31 -6.19 -6.61 -31.68
C SER A 31 -4.81 -6.26 -31.09
N PRO A 32 -3.69 -6.78 -31.61
CA PRO A 32 -2.36 -6.52 -31.03
C PRO A 32 -2.08 -5.02 -31.05
N SER A 33 -2.36 -4.36 -29.94
CA SER A 33 -2.06 -2.95 -29.73
C SER A 33 -0.56 -2.81 -29.70
N VAL A 34 -0.03 -1.81 -30.42
CA VAL A 34 1.38 -1.40 -30.30
C VAL A 34 1.73 -1.36 -28.81
N PRO A 35 2.79 -2.06 -28.36
CA PRO A 35 3.14 -2.07 -26.95
C PRO A 35 3.36 -0.64 -26.46
N THR A 36 2.63 -0.25 -25.43
CA THR A 36 2.87 1.01 -24.74
C THR A 36 4.26 0.92 -24.11
N HIS A 37 5.09 1.94 -24.30
CA HIS A 37 6.39 2.02 -23.65
C HIS A 37 6.37 3.13 -22.60
N GLY A 38 7.14 2.97 -21.54
CA GLY A 38 7.40 4.06 -20.59
C GLY A 38 8.87 4.21 -20.29
N LYS A 39 9.19 5.40 -19.77
CA LYS A 39 10.54 5.83 -19.40
C LYS A 39 10.75 5.55 -17.92
N LEU A 40 11.59 4.57 -17.59
CA LEU A 40 11.97 4.22 -16.23
C LEU A 40 13.37 4.75 -15.94
N ARG A 41 13.60 5.17 -14.70
CA ARG A 41 14.87 5.73 -14.23
C ARG A 41 15.45 4.83 -13.15
N TYR A 42 16.71 4.45 -13.29
CA TYR A 42 17.43 3.55 -12.40
C TYR A 42 18.69 4.22 -11.85
N ILE A 43 19.13 3.73 -10.69
CA ILE A 43 20.48 3.98 -10.19
C ILE A 43 21.44 3.16 -11.04
N ALA A 44 22.50 3.79 -11.55
CA ALA A 44 23.49 3.11 -12.37
C ALA A 44 24.18 1.97 -11.60
N ARG A 45 24.51 0.89 -12.31
CA ARG A 45 25.14 -0.29 -11.70
C ARG A 45 26.47 0.09 -11.03
N GLY A 46 26.67 -0.39 -9.80
CA GLY A 46 27.89 -0.12 -9.03
C GLY A 46 27.89 1.21 -8.28
N ILE A 47 26.82 2.01 -8.41
CA ILE A 47 26.65 3.23 -7.64
C ILE A 47 25.89 2.91 -6.35
N THR A 48 26.49 3.24 -5.22
CA THR A 48 25.79 3.31 -3.94
C THR A 48 25.17 4.70 -3.84
N PRO A 49 23.83 4.80 -3.76
CA PRO A 49 23.22 6.10 -3.71
C PRO A 49 23.45 6.82 -2.38
N THR A 50 23.33 8.14 -2.37
CA THR A 50 23.40 8.93 -1.14
C THR A 50 22.17 8.65 -0.28
N ALA A 51 22.37 8.27 0.97
CA ALA A 51 21.27 8.05 1.91
C ALA A 51 20.51 9.36 2.17
N SER A 52 19.18 9.33 2.12
CA SER A 52 18.36 10.46 2.54
C SER A 52 18.31 10.56 4.07
N PRO A 53 18.34 11.78 4.65
CA PRO A 53 18.13 11.96 6.08
C PRO A 53 16.65 11.80 6.51
N HIS A 54 15.70 11.81 5.56
CA HIS A 54 14.27 11.73 5.86
C HIS A 54 13.71 10.32 5.62
N LEU A 55 12.74 9.91 6.43
CA LEU A 55 12.11 8.59 6.30
C LEU A 55 11.36 8.48 4.97
N TYR A 56 11.45 7.32 4.32
CA TYR A 56 10.84 7.03 3.00
C TYR A 56 11.31 7.93 1.85
N HIS A 57 12.30 8.80 2.10
CA HIS A 57 12.91 9.58 1.04
C HIS A 57 14.03 8.79 0.39
N LEU A 58 13.97 8.81 -0.92
CA LEU A 58 15.01 8.27 -1.78
C LEU A 58 16.03 9.34 -2.12
N PRO A 59 17.19 8.94 -2.66
CA PRO A 59 18.20 9.85 -3.17
C PRO A 59 17.61 10.89 -4.14
N PRO A 60 18.33 12.01 -4.36
CA PRO A 60 17.96 13.00 -5.36
C PRO A 60 17.73 12.39 -6.73
N MET A 61 16.81 12.96 -7.53
CA MET A 61 16.50 12.42 -8.86
C MET A 61 17.70 12.43 -9.81
N SER A 62 18.67 13.31 -9.56
CA SER A 62 19.95 13.37 -10.28
C SER A 62 20.77 12.08 -10.19
N GLU A 63 20.57 11.25 -9.16
CA GLU A 63 21.26 9.95 -9.02
C GLU A 63 20.63 8.84 -9.88
N PHE A 64 19.43 9.05 -10.42
CA PHE A 64 18.71 8.10 -11.26
C PHE A 64 18.96 8.36 -12.76
N ALA A 65 20.24 8.38 -13.14
CA ALA A 65 20.69 8.75 -14.48
C ALA A 65 20.59 7.62 -15.52
N ASP A 66 20.41 6.35 -15.13
CA ASP A 66 20.21 5.24 -16.06
C ASP A 66 18.75 5.21 -16.51
N VAL A 67 18.47 5.87 -17.64
CA VAL A 67 17.15 6.02 -18.21
C VAL A 67 16.91 4.94 -19.26
N ARG A 68 15.83 4.17 -19.10
CA ARG A 68 15.46 3.09 -20.03
C ARG A 68 14.02 3.23 -20.50
N THR A 69 13.79 2.90 -21.76
CA THR A 69 12.45 2.78 -22.33
C THR A 69 12.06 1.32 -22.36
N LEU A 70 11.06 0.93 -21.58
CA LEU A 70 10.63 -0.46 -21.44
C LEU A 70 9.14 -0.60 -21.82
N PRO A 71 8.73 -1.78 -22.33
CA PRO A 71 7.32 -2.05 -22.56
C PRO A 71 6.55 -2.05 -21.23
N ILE A 72 5.35 -1.48 -21.25
CA ILE A 72 4.43 -1.37 -20.12
C ILE A 72 3.12 -2.07 -20.50
N THR A 73 2.60 -2.86 -19.57
CA THR A 73 1.29 -3.51 -19.70
C THR A 73 0.28 -2.78 -18.83
N ASP A 74 -0.86 -2.41 -19.42
CA ASP A 74 -2.00 -1.90 -18.65
C ASP A 74 -2.68 -3.06 -17.93
N ILE A 75 -2.55 -3.12 -16.61
CA ILE A 75 -3.15 -4.17 -15.77
C ILE A 75 -4.60 -3.85 -15.37
N LYS A 76 -5.13 -2.66 -15.64
CA LYS A 76 -6.51 -2.30 -15.25
C LYS A 76 -7.57 -3.30 -15.72
N PRO A 77 -7.51 -3.86 -16.96
CA PRO A 77 -8.47 -4.87 -17.40
C PRO A 77 -8.48 -6.13 -16.53
N SER A 78 -7.39 -6.43 -15.82
CA SER A 78 -7.31 -7.59 -14.94
C SER A 78 -7.94 -7.39 -13.56
N LEU A 79 -8.18 -6.14 -13.14
CA LEU A 79 -8.67 -5.82 -11.80
C LEU A 79 -10.06 -6.42 -11.53
N ASP A 80 -10.87 -6.53 -12.58
CA ASP A 80 -12.24 -7.03 -12.55
C ASP A 80 -12.32 -8.56 -12.67
N LEU A 81 -11.19 -9.25 -12.89
CA LEU A 81 -11.14 -10.71 -12.99
C LEU A 81 -11.18 -11.42 -11.63
N GLY A 82 -11.03 -10.68 -10.53
CA GLY A 82 -11.04 -11.25 -9.18
C GLY A 82 -9.97 -12.33 -9.00
N ASP A 83 -10.37 -13.54 -8.60
CA ASP A 83 -9.47 -14.68 -8.44
C ASP A 83 -8.91 -15.23 -9.76
N ALA A 84 -9.51 -14.88 -10.90
CA ALA A 84 -9.05 -15.27 -12.22
C ALA A 84 -7.98 -14.30 -12.81
N THR A 85 -7.49 -13.33 -12.03
CA THR A 85 -6.43 -12.43 -12.47
C THR A 85 -5.15 -13.22 -12.79
N PRO A 86 -4.48 -12.95 -13.93
CA PRO A 86 -3.19 -13.58 -14.22
C PRO A 86 -2.06 -13.04 -13.32
N TYR A 87 -2.26 -11.88 -12.68
CA TYR A 87 -1.27 -11.27 -11.81
C TYR A 87 -1.45 -11.77 -10.37
N THR A 88 -0.77 -12.86 -10.07
CA THR A 88 -0.81 -13.52 -8.77
C THR A 88 0.51 -13.33 -8.01
N LEU A 89 0.43 -13.32 -6.67
CA LEU A 89 1.59 -13.08 -5.79
C LEU A 89 2.75 -14.05 -6.02
N ASP A 90 2.45 -15.28 -6.42
CA ASP A 90 3.43 -16.34 -6.67
C ASP A 90 4.13 -16.25 -8.02
N THR A 91 3.47 -15.67 -9.01
CA THR A 91 4.02 -15.56 -10.37
C THR A 91 4.71 -14.21 -10.57
N TYR A 92 4.09 -13.13 -10.07
CA TYR A 92 4.52 -11.76 -10.35
C TYR A 92 5.01 -11.00 -9.11
N GLY A 93 4.90 -11.58 -7.90
CA GLY A 93 5.23 -10.88 -6.66
C GLY A 93 4.19 -9.82 -6.23
N PHE A 94 3.14 -9.61 -7.02
CA PHE A 94 2.02 -8.72 -6.71
C PHE A 94 0.70 -9.36 -7.16
N THR A 95 -0.41 -8.85 -6.62
CA THR A 95 -1.74 -9.14 -7.16
C THR A 95 -2.52 -7.86 -7.39
N ALA A 96 -3.30 -7.83 -8.47
CA ALA A 96 -4.08 -6.67 -8.88
C ALA A 96 -5.56 -7.02 -8.82
N ARG A 97 -6.31 -6.32 -7.96
CA ARG A 97 -7.73 -6.59 -7.70
C ARG A 97 -8.52 -5.32 -7.50
N ARG A 98 -9.79 -5.33 -7.91
CA ARG A 98 -10.76 -4.34 -7.46
C ARG A 98 -11.38 -4.79 -6.14
N HIS A 99 -11.33 -3.92 -5.14
CA HIS A 99 -12.02 -4.10 -3.87
C HIS A 99 -12.79 -2.81 -3.52
N PRO A 100 -14.12 -2.85 -3.37
CA PRO A 100 -14.87 -1.67 -2.93
C PRO A 100 -14.56 -1.39 -1.45
N SER A 101 -14.38 -0.12 -1.10
CA SER A 101 -14.30 0.32 0.30
C SER A 101 -15.54 1.12 0.65
N LYS A 102 -16.04 0.98 1.88
CA LYS A 102 -17.17 1.79 2.37
C LYS A 102 -16.89 3.29 2.26
N LEU A 103 -15.63 3.72 2.45
CA LEU A 103 -15.22 5.13 2.33
C LEU A 103 -15.36 5.70 0.90
N HIS A 104 -15.69 4.88 -0.11
CA HIS A 104 -16.03 5.35 -1.46
C HIS A 104 -17.52 5.60 -1.68
N SER A 105 -18.37 5.40 -0.67
CA SER A 105 -19.82 5.51 -0.78
C SER A 105 -20.39 6.49 0.26
N PRO A 106 -21.55 7.11 -0.01
CA PRO A 106 -22.23 7.95 0.98
C PRO A 106 -22.45 7.21 2.32
N PRO A 107 -22.32 7.90 3.48
CA PRO A 107 -22.18 9.35 3.63
C PRO A 107 -20.73 9.87 3.54
N TYR A 108 -19.77 9.01 3.26
CA TYR A 108 -18.35 9.38 3.23
C TYR A 108 -18.01 10.18 1.97
N THR A 109 -17.06 11.09 2.13
CA THR A 109 -16.58 11.98 1.08
C THR A 109 -15.07 11.82 0.90
N ARG A 110 -14.49 12.64 0.03
CA ARG A 110 -13.04 12.68 -0.17
C ARG A 110 -12.31 13.04 1.13
N GLU A 111 -12.87 13.94 1.91
CA GLU A 111 -12.30 14.43 3.17
C GLU A 111 -12.24 13.33 4.23
N SER A 112 -13.13 12.33 4.14
CA SER A 112 -13.11 11.15 5.03
C SER A 112 -11.81 10.34 4.93
N TRP A 113 -11.04 10.47 3.85
CA TRP A 113 -9.74 9.83 3.70
C TRP A 113 -8.60 10.52 4.46
N ASN A 114 -8.84 11.72 4.99
CA ASN A 114 -7.90 12.43 5.87
C ASN A 114 -8.28 12.24 7.36
N ASP A 115 -9.41 11.59 7.65
CA ASP A 115 -9.86 11.30 9.01
C ASP A 115 -9.27 9.98 9.51
N GLU A 116 -8.33 10.08 10.44
CA GLU A 116 -7.64 8.92 11.03
C GLU A 116 -8.59 7.95 11.70
N THR A 117 -9.67 8.44 12.33
CA THR A 117 -10.66 7.60 13.01
C THR A 117 -11.38 6.74 11.98
N LEU A 118 -11.84 7.33 10.89
CA LEU A 118 -12.52 6.59 9.82
C LEU A 118 -11.60 5.59 9.13
N LEU A 119 -10.33 5.92 8.95
CA LEU A 119 -9.35 4.98 8.40
C LEU A 119 -9.15 3.77 9.33
N LYS A 120 -8.98 4.02 10.64
CA LYS A 120 -8.82 2.99 11.69
C LYS A 120 -10.05 2.10 11.85
N GLU A 121 -11.24 2.67 11.81
CA GLU A 121 -12.47 1.92 12.04
C GLU A 121 -13.00 1.19 10.79
N ILE A 122 -12.66 1.68 9.59
CA ILE A 122 -13.27 1.21 8.34
C ILE A 122 -12.22 0.66 7.38
N TYR A 123 -11.32 1.52 6.91
CA TYR A 123 -10.48 1.18 5.76
C TYR A 123 -9.43 0.12 6.10
N PHE A 124 -8.71 0.28 7.21
CA PHE A 124 -7.67 -0.68 7.59
C PHE A 124 -8.24 -2.07 7.90
N PRO A 125 -9.34 -2.22 8.65
CA PRO A 125 -10.00 -3.51 8.81
C PRO A 125 -10.41 -4.16 7.49
N GLU A 126 -10.97 -3.38 6.53
CA GLU A 126 -11.32 -3.90 5.19
C GLU A 126 -10.09 -4.43 4.45
N VAL A 127 -8.98 -3.70 4.51
CA VAL A 127 -7.71 -4.09 3.89
C VAL A 127 -7.13 -5.33 4.56
N GLU A 128 -7.13 -5.39 5.89
CA GLU A 128 -6.64 -6.56 6.64
C GLU A 128 -7.44 -7.82 6.32
N GLU A 129 -8.78 -7.71 6.26
CA GLU A 129 -9.65 -8.82 5.86
C GLU A 129 -9.36 -9.29 4.44
N LEU A 130 -9.19 -8.34 3.50
CA LEU A 130 -8.82 -8.66 2.12
C LEU A 130 -7.50 -9.44 2.06
N ILE A 131 -6.44 -8.96 2.71
CA ILE A 131 -5.14 -9.63 2.70
C ILE A 131 -5.21 -11.00 3.37
N LYS A 132 -5.96 -11.14 4.48
CA LYS A 132 -6.18 -12.44 5.11
C LYS A 132 -6.82 -13.43 4.13
N LYS A 133 -7.86 -13.00 3.41
CA LYS A 133 -8.53 -13.84 2.41
C LYS A 133 -7.60 -14.23 1.26
N LEU A 134 -6.75 -13.32 0.80
CA LEU A 134 -5.83 -13.57 -0.32
C LEU A 134 -4.65 -14.47 0.03
N THR A 135 -4.15 -14.37 1.25
CA THR A 135 -2.89 -15.01 1.66
C THR A 135 -3.11 -16.24 2.53
N GLY A 136 -4.29 -16.40 3.12
CA GLY A 136 -4.54 -17.39 4.16
C GLY A 136 -3.89 -17.05 5.51
N ALA A 137 -3.39 -15.82 5.68
CA ALA A 137 -2.77 -15.39 6.92
C ALA A 137 -3.76 -15.46 8.10
N THR A 138 -3.29 -15.99 9.22
CA THR A 138 -4.06 -16.06 10.46
C THR A 138 -4.25 -14.68 11.08
N LYS A 139 -3.25 -13.81 10.93
CA LYS A 139 -3.22 -12.44 11.42
C LYS A 139 -2.63 -11.52 10.34
N VAL A 140 -3.28 -10.39 10.13
CA VAL A 140 -2.76 -9.25 9.36
C VAL A 140 -2.89 -8.04 10.26
N ILE A 141 -1.91 -7.15 10.19
CA ILE A 141 -1.81 -5.93 10.98
C ILE A 141 -1.30 -4.86 10.04
N THR A 142 -1.98 -3.73 10.02
CA THR A 142 -1.50 -2.55 9.31
C THR A 142 -0.29 -1.98 10.04
N GLU A 143 0.83 -1.77 9.33
CA GLU A 143 2.14 -1.42 9.92
C GLU A 143 2.47 0.08 9.88
N SER A 144 2.03 0.79 8.86
CA SER A 144 2.16 2.24 8.74
C SER A 144 1.08 2.67 7.78
N ALA A 145 0.90 3.96 7.54
CA ALA A 145 -0.12 4.47 6.62
C ALA A 145 0.39 5.77 6.01
N ILE A 146 0.64 5.83 4.69
CA ILE A 146 1.19 7.02 4.03
C ILE A 146 0.22 7.59 3.02
N MET A 147 -0.36 8.76 3.30
CA MET A 147 -1.17 9.53 2.35
C MET A 147 -0.28 10.30 1.37
N ARG A 148 -0.49 10.06 0.08
CA ARG A 148 0.20 10.79 -0.99
C ARG A 148 -0.65 11.93 -1.55
N ASN A 149 -0.99 12.92 -0.72
CA ASN A 149 -1.90 14.03 -1.07
C ASN A 149 -1.22 15.33 -1.52
N GLU A 150 0.10 15.35 -1.65
CA GLU A 150 0.87 16.53 -2.06
C GLU A 150 1.32 16.49 -3.53
N LYS A 151 1.67 17.64 -4.10
CA LYS A 151 2.39 17.67 -5.38
C LYS A 151 3.78 17.06 -5.24
N HIS A 152 4.31 16.55 -6.34
CA HIS A 152 5.70 16.11 -6.37
C HIS A 152 6.67 17.26 -6.14
N THR A 153 7.49 17.10 -5.09
CA THR A 153 8.68 17.89 -4.79
C THR A 153 9.75 16.93 -4.26
N GLU A 154 11.04 17.20 -4.47
CA GLU A 154 12.10 16.34 -3.93
C GLU A 154 12.10 16.30 -2.40
N VAL A 155 11.73 17.42 -1.76
CA VAL A 155 11.47 17.55 -0.32
C VAL A 155 9.98 17.82 -0.12
N ASP A 156 9.23 16.80 0.28
CA ASP A 156 7.77 16.85 0.44
C ASP A 156 7.32 17.20 1.87
N GLY A 157 6.01 17.17 2.10
CA GLY A 157 5.41 17.49 3.40
C GLY A 157 5.92 16.59 4.53
N LEU A 158 6.17 15.32 4.24
CA LEU A 158 6.75 14.38 5.19
C LEU A 158 8.15 14.82 5.63
N ALA A 159 9.08 15.07 4.70
CA ALA A 159 10.44 15.51 5.05
C ALA A 159 10.44 16.81 5.88
N ARG A 160 9.61 17.78 5.49
CA ARG A 160 9.48 19.05 6.22
C ARG A 160 8.96 18.84 7.65
N SER A 161 8.01 17.93 7.83
CA SER A 161 7.47 17.61 9.16
C SER A 161 8.53 16.97 10.07
N GLU A 162 9.43 16.16 9.52
CA GLU A 162 10.52 15.54 10.26
C GLU A 162 11.57 16.56 10.70
N ASP A 163 11.91 17.50 9.83
CA ASP A 163 12.82 18.60 10.16
C ASP A 163 12.28 19.48 11.28
N GLN A 164 10.99 19.87 11.20
CA GLN A 164 10.35 20.66 12.26
C GLN A 164 10.37 19.94 13.61
N LYS A 165 10.12 18.62 13.62
CA LYS A 165 10.19 17.81 14.83
C LYS A 165 11.61 17.81 15.40
N LYS A 166 12.62 17.63 14.55
CA LYS A 166 14.04 17.66 14.94
C LYS A 166 14.44 19.01 15.55
N THR A 167 14.08 20.13 14.91
CA THR A 167 14.39 21.48 15.42
C THR A 167 13.76 21.74 16.80
N THR A 168 12.54 21.26 17.02
CA THR A 168 11.83 21.43 18.30
C THR A 168 12.44 20.60 19.43
N THR A 169 13.07 19.46 19.12
CA THR A 169 13.72 18.57 20.11
C THR A 169 15.19 18.96 20.40
N THR A 170 15.80 19.83 19.60
CA THR A 170 17.24 20.17 19.74
C THR A 170 17.54 21.21 20.84
N SER A 171 16.57 21.58 21.67
CA SER A 171 16.78 22.44 22.86
C SER A 171 17.03 21.66 24.17
N SER A 172 17.14 20.33 24.11
CA SER A 172 17.62 19.51 25.23
C SER A 172 18.68 18.52 24.74
N SER A 173 19.80 18.49 25.46
CA SER A 173 21.02 17.65 25.38
C SER A 173 20.94 16.31 24.61
N PRO A 174 22.05 15.81 24.04
CA PRO A 174 22.14 14.47 23.47
C PRO A 174 22.17 13.44 24.61
N GLU A 175 21.01 13.20 25.20
CA GLU A 175 20.80 12.13 26.16
C GLU A 175 20.36 10.88 25.39
N GLU A 176 20.94 9.76 25.80
CA GLU A 176 20.65 8.38 25.37
C GLU A 176 19.18 8.22 25.00
N ILE A 177 18.89 7.45 23.93
CA ILE A 177 17.54 6.99 23.59
C ILE A 177 16.86 6.63 24.90
N PRO A 178 15.91 7.45 25.40
CA PRO A 178 15.27 7.11 26.63
C PRO A 178 14.59 5.79 26.32
N ALA A 179 14.84 4.78 27.13
CA ALA A 179 13.85 3.76 27.39
C ALA A 179 12.66 4.47 28.07
N SER A 180 12.02 5.42 27.39
CA SER A 180 10.80 6.05 27.81
C SER A 180 9.75 4.97 27.72
N LYS A 181 9.41 4.47 28.90
CA LYS A 181 8.15 3.85 29.25
C LYS A 181 6.99 4.80 28.93
N GLU A 182 6.79 5.10 27.66
CA GLU A 182 5.48 5.40 27.14
C GLU A 182 5.15 4.19 26.29
N GLU A 183 4.33 3.29 26.83
CA GLU A 183 3.54 2.42 25.99
C GLU A 183 2.87 3.36 24.99
N ASP A 184 3.27 3.31 23.73
CA ASP A 184 2.62 4.07 22.67
C ASP A 184 1.14 3.72 22.77
N PRO A 185 0.28 4.63 23.28
CA PRO A 185 -1.08 4.26 23.68
C PRO A 185 -1.95 4.05 22.45
N ASP A 186 -1.45 4.41 21.27
CA ASP A 186 -2.12 4.15 20.02
C ASP A 186 -1.89 2.68 19.61
N PRO A 187 -2.94 1.85 19.55
CA PRO A 187 -2.82 0.50 19.00
C PRO A 187 -2.47 0.53 17.50
N PHE A 188 -2.56 1.69 16.86
CA PHE A 188 -2.33 1.83 15.44
C PHE A 188 -0.98 2.46 15.15
N PRO A 189 -0.17 1.88 14.27
CA PRO A 189 1.13 2.44 13.96
C PRO A 189 1.04 3.67 13.02
N LYS A 190 2.20 4.30 12.78
CA LYS A 190 2.35 5.64 12.18
C LYS A 190 1.43 5.90 10.97
N LEU A 191 0.49 6.83 11.12
CA LEU A 191 -0.22 7.47 10.01
C LEU A 191 0.53 8.75 9.58
N ILE A 192 0.68 8.94 8.28
CA ILE A 192 1.41 10.03 7.66
C ILE A 192 0.51 10.70 6.62
N GLY A 193 0.49 12.03 6.61
CA GLY A 193 -0.17 12.82 5.57
C GLY A 193 -1.68 12.99 5.72
N THR A 194 -2.22 12.65 6.89
CA THR A 194 -3.61 12.91 7.28
C THR A 194 -3.83 14.40 7.59
N GLN A 195 -2.78 15.09 8.03
CA GLN A 195 -2.79 16.54 8.28
C GLN A 195 -2.50 17.34 7.00
N PRO A 196 -3.06 18.57 6.86
CA PRO A 196 -2.75 19.46 5.75
C PRO A 196 -1.25 19.69 5.60
N SER A 197 -0.72 19.62 4.38
CA SER A 197 0.70 19.85 4.07
C SER A 197 1.69 18.85 4.67
N ALA A 198 1.21 17.80 5.34
CA ALA A 198 2.04 16.72 5.90
C ALA A 198 2.11 15.48 4.99
N GLY A 199 1.48 15.57 3.81
CA GLY A 199 1.44 14.50 2.82
C GLY A 199 2.79 14.14 2.25
N ALA A 200 2.95 12.86 1.94
CA ALA A 200 3.99 12.45 1.02
C ALA A 200 3.62 12.89 -0.40
N SER A 201 4.61 13.12 -1.24
CA SER A 201 4.36 13.32 -2.66
C SER A 201 4.19 11.98 -3.40
N PRO A 202 3.51 11.94 -4.56
CA PRO A 202 3.71 10.88 -5.53
C PRO A 202 5.20 10.82 -5.87
N ALA A 203 5.87 9.72 -5.48
CA ALA A 203 7.28 9.56 -5.77
C ALA A 203 7.42 8.92 -7.16
N PRO A 204 8.05 9.58 -8.15
CA PRO A 204 8.43 8.97 -9.41
C PRO A 204 9.66 8.06 -9.22
N LYS A 205 9.65 7.25 -8.16
CA LYS A 205 10.84 6.60 -7.64
C LYS A 205 10.57 5.12 -7.32
N VAL A 206 11.65 4.35 -7.20
CA VAL A 206 11.63 2.91 -6.92
C VAL A 206 11.02 2.61 -5.55
N HIS A 207 10.39 1.45 -5.39
CA HIS A 207 9.96 0.99 -4.07
C HIS A 207 11.19 0.51 -3.28
N LEU A 208 11.24 0.80 -1.97
CA LEU A 208 12.28 0.31 -1.06
C LEU A 208 11.72 -0.86 -0.25
N ASP A 209 12.43 -1.97 -0.31
CA ASP A 209 12.13 -3.17 0.46
C ASP A 209 13.12 -3.35 1.60
N PHE A 210 12.70 -4.03 2.67
CA PHE A 210 13.62 -4.40 3.73
C PHE A 210 14.60 -5.48 3.24
N SER A 211 15.88 -5.29 3.56
CA SER A 211 16.83 -6.40 3.59
C SER A 211 16.41 -7.41 4.67
N PRO A 212 16.88 -8.67 4.63
CA PRO A 212 16.58 -9.64 5.68
C PRO A 212 16.92 -9.12 7.10
N LEU A 213 18.04 -8.42 7.24
CA LEU A 213 18.41 -7.77 8.51
C LEU A 213 17.46 -6.62 8.87
N GLY A 214 17.10 -5.77 7.90
CA GLY A 214 16.14 -4.68 8.12
C GLY A 214 14.77 -5.21 8.56
N ALA A 215 14.32 -6.30 7.94
CA ALA A 215 13.06 -6.98 8.22
C ALA A 215 13.05 -7.56 9.65
N ARG A 216 14.16 -8.18 10.05
CA ARG A 216 14.37 -8.67 11.42
C ARG A 216 14.38 -7.54 12.45
N ILE A 217 15.11 -6.46 12.19
CA ILE A 217 15.15 -5.28 13.05
C ILE A 217 13.75 -4.68 13.21
N HIS A 218 13.01 -4.60 12.11
CA HIS A 218 11.64 -4.10 12.09
C HIS A 218 10.73 -4.93 13.00
N LEU A 219 10.72 -6.26 12.85
CA LEU A 219 9.97 -7.15 13.76
C LEU A 219 10.36 -6.98 15.22
N ALA A 220 11.66 -6.79 15.51
CA ALA A 220 12.15 -6.73 16.89
C ALA A 220 11.89 -5.38 17.58
N LYS A 221 11.88 -4.28 16.81
CA LYS A 221 12.01 -2.92 17.36
C LYS A 221 10.97 -1.91 16.91
N TYR A 222 10.12 -2.19 15.93
CA TYR A 222 9.24 -1.17 15.34
C TYR A 222 8.06 -0.79 16.26
N HIS A 223 6.94 -1.50 16.17
CA HIS A 223 5.75 -1.23 16.97
C HIS A 223 5.47 -2.41 17.91
N HIS A 224 4.91 -2.14 19.10
CA HIS A 224 4.73 -3.17 20.13
C HIS A 224 3.85 -4.34 19.65
N ILE A 225 2.80 -4.05 18.87
CA ILE A 225 1.94 -5.08 18.27
C ILE A 225 2.73 -5.95 17.29
N THR A 226 3.50 -5.33 16.39
CA THR A 226 4.35 -6.04 15.43
C THR A 226 5.36 -6.93 16.16
N ARG A 227 6.00 -6.41 17.20
CA ARG A 227 6.94 -7.16 18.04
C ARG A 227 6.27 -8.33 18.77
N CYS A 228 5.09 -8.10 19.34
CA CYS A 228 4.33 -9.14 20.03
C CYS A 228 4.07 -10.33 19.11
N HIS A 229 3.55 -10.08 17.90
CA HIS A 229 3.26 -11.12 16.93
C HIS A 229 4.52 -11.70 16.25
N GLY A 230 5.57 -10.89 16.06
CA GLY A 230 6.85 -11.30 15.47
C GLY A 230 7.76 -12.08 16.41
N SER A 231 7.51 -12.05 17.72
CA SER A 231 8.37 -12.67 18.73
C SER A 231 8.61 -14.16 18.49
N SER A 232 7.54 -14.93 18.23
CA SER A 232 7.63 -16.37 17.94
C SER A 232 8.45 -16.69 16.69
N VAL A 233 8.36 -15.81 15.68
CA VAL A 233 9.11 -15.94 14.43
C VAL A 233 10.59 -15.76 14.69
N LEU A 234 10.95 -14.70 15.42
CA LEU A 234 12.32 -14.38 15.81
C LEU A 234 12.93 -15.48 16.68
N SER A 235 12.20 -15.96 17.68
CA SER A 235 12.67 -17.06 18.55
C SER A 235 12.94 -18.35 17.77
N SER A 236 12.06 -18.70 16.83
CA SER A 236 12.25 -19.89 15.99
C SER A 236 13.45 -19.74 15.06
N TYR A 237 13.65 -18.54 14.50
CA TYR A 237 14.83 -18.22 13.68
C TYR A 237 16.11 -18.35 14.51
N ASP A 238 16.14 -17.74 15.70
CA ASP A 238 17.32 -17.71 16.56
C ASP A 238 17.74 -19.09 17.03
N ALA A 239 16.76 -19.95 17.34
CA ALA A 239 17.03 -21.34 17.71
C ALA A 239 17.73 -22.12 16.58
N LEU A 240 17.34 -21.91 15.32
CA LEU A 240 17.99 -22.58 14.18
C LEU A 240 19.41 -22.05 13.94
N THR A 241 19.60 -20.73 13.97
CA THR A 241 20.92 -20.14 13.81
C THR A 241 21.86 -20.55 14.95
N GLN A 242 21.38 -20.59 16.19
CA GLN A 242 22.16 -21.08 17.35
C GLN A 242 22.50 -22.56 17.25
N SER A 243 21.67 -23.35 16.55
CA SER A 243 21.95 -24.76 16.25
C SER A 243 22.95 -24.96 15.11
N GLY A 244 23.51 -23.88 14.57
CA GLY A 244 24.51 -23.92 13.50
C GLY A 244 23.92 -24.05 12.10
N ILE A 245 22.61 -23.89 11.92
CA ILE A 245 21.98 -23.89 10.59
C ILE A 245 22.34 -22.57 9.88
N PRO A 246 22.99 -22.63 8.71
CA PRO A 246 23.33 -21.43 7.96
C PRO A 246 22.08 -20.80 7.33
N ASP A 247 22.11 -19.48 7.11
CA ASP A 247 20.99 -18.71 6.54
C ASP A 247 20.46 -19.32 5.22
N SER A 248 21.34 -19.86 4.38
CA SER A 248 20.99 -20.50 3.11
C SER A 248 20.16 -21.78 3.26
N ALA A 249 20.25 -22.47 4.41
CA ALA A 249 19.52 -23.69 4.71
C ALA A 249 18.29 -23.46 5.61
N LEU A 250 18.11 -22.26 6.17
CA LEU A 250 17.02 -21.97 7.11
C LEU A 250 15.65 -22.34 6.55
N ARG A 251 15.42 -22.08 5.25
CA ARG A 251 14.14 -22.40 4.58
C ARG A 251 13.74 -23.87 4.76
N ASP A 252 14.69 -24.79 4.67
CA ASP A 252 14.42 -26.23 4.69
C ASP A 252 14.25 -26.78 6.12
N HIS A 253 14.71 -26.02 7.11
CA HIS A 253 14.65 -26.39 8.54
C HIS A 253 13.57 -25.62 9.32
N TYR A 254 13.01 -24.55 8.76
CA TYR A 254 12.06 -23.68 9.44
C TYR A 254 10.64 -24.26 9.43
N THR A 255 10.15 -24.64 10.60
CA THR A 255 8.79 -25.18 10.81
C THR A 255 7.86 -24.25 11.57
N GLY A 256 8.35 -23.07 11.96
CA GLY A 256 7.61 -22.09 12.75
C GLY A 256 6.63 -21.23 11.95
N SER A 257 5.98 -20.30 12.66
CA SER A 257 5.13 -19.27 12.06
C SER A 257 5.92 -18.42 11.07
N ARG A 258 5.33 -18.13 9.91
CA ARG A 258 5.94 -17.25 8.91
C ARG A 258 5.34 -15.86 9.02
N TRP A 259 6.07 -14.89 8.49
CA TRP A 259 5.61 -13.52 8.38
C TRP A 259 5.93 -13.01 6.98
N ALA A 260 5.15 -12.01 6.56
CA ALA A 260 5.37 -11.28 5.33
C ALA A 260 4.85 -9.86 5.52
N MET A 261 5.40 -8.93 4.76
CA MET A 261 4.93 -7.56 4.71
C MET A 261 4.39 -7.27 3.31
N PHE A 262 3.30 -6.50 3.23
CA PHE A 262 2.61 -6.24 1.96
C PHE A 262 2.39 -4.74 1.75
N SER A 263 2.72 -4.31 0.54
CA SER A 263 2.51 -3.00 -0.06
C SER A 263 1.17 -3.06 -0.72
N ILE A 264 0.27 -2.17 -0.33
CA ILE A 264 -1.08 -2.16 -0.87
C ILE A 264 -1.26 -0.84 -1.56
N TRP A 265 -0.79 -0.78 -2.79
CA TRP A 265 -0.99 0.37 -3.64
C TRP A 265 -2.40 0.34 -4.18
N ARG A 266 -3.09 1.45 -4.02
CA ARG A 266 -4.23 1.72 -4.88
C ARG A 266 -3.76 2.61 -6.06
N PRO A 267 -4.46 2.60 -7.20
CA PRO A 267 -4.06 3.38 -8.37
C PRO A 267 -4.59 4.81 -8.32
N LEU A 268 -3.71 5.78 -8.62
CA LEU A 268 -4.09 7.17 -8.81
C LEU A 268 -5.17 7.30 -9.90
N ARG A 269 -6.23 8.05 -9.62
CA ARG A 269 -7.18 8.46 -10.66
C ARG A 269 -6.50 9.48 -11.57
N LEU A 270 -6.51 9.20 -12.87
CA LEU A 270 -6.11 10.17 -13.88
C LEU A 270 -7.07 11.37 -13.80
N ARG A 271 -6.60 12.54 -13.39
CA ARG A 271 -7.32 13.78 -13.69
C ARG A 271 -7.02 14.16 -15.13
N ARG A 272 -8.07 14.44 -15.91
CA ARG A 272 -7.90 15.26 -17.11
C ARG A 272 -7.45 16.63 -16.61
N LEU A 273 -6.24 17.04 -17.00
CA LEU A 273 -5.94 18.46 -17.07
C LEU A 273 -7.01 19.06 -18.00
N TYR A 274 -7.79 20.02 -17.52
CA TYR A 274 -8.76 20.68 -18.37
C TYR A 274 -8.03 21.23 -19.60
N PRO A 275 -8.49 20.95 -20.85
CA PRO A 275 -7.95 21.58 -22.03
C PRO A 275 -8.46 23.03 -22.07
N GLY A 276 -7.84 23.89 -21.27
CA GLY A 276 -8.02 25.33 -21.33
C GLY A 276 -6.98 25.93 -22.27
N GLY A 277 -7.20 25.82 -23.59
CA GLY A 277 -6.35 26.47 -24.59
C GLY A 277 -6.22 25.65 -25.86
N ARG A 278 -6.86 26.12 -26.94
CA ARG A 278 -6.62 25.66 -28.31
C ARG A 278 -5.16 25.96 -28.66
N ASP A 279 -4.34 24.92 -28.78
CA ASP A 279 -3.69 24.51 -30.03
C ASP A 279 -2.69 23.39 -29.71
N GLY A 280 -2.67 22.37 -30.57
CA GLY A 280 -2.08 21.06 -30.32
C GLY A 280 -0.56 21.00 -30.42
N THR A 281 0.13 21.78 -29.61
CA THR A 281 1.56 21.64 -29.34
C THR A 281 1.78 21.98 -27.88
N ASP A 282 2.33 21.01 -27.12
CA ASP A 282 3.11 21.16 -25.88
C ASP A 282 2.82 20.00 -24.92
N ILE A 283 3.47 18.86 -25.20
CA ILE A 283 3.85 17.88 -24.18
C ILE A 283 5.35 18.07 -24.00
N GLU A 284 5.77 19.19 -23.41
CA GLU A 284 7.11 19.32 -22.84
C GLU A 284 7.14 20.48 -21.83
N GLN A 285 7.92 20.30 -20.77
CA GLN A 285 8.23 21.24 -19.68
C GLN A 285 7.12 21.59 -18.66
N ALA A 286 7.33 21.10 -17.44
CA ALA A 286 7.02 21.86 -16.24
C ALA A 286 8.26 21.81 -15.32
N ALA A 287 9.24 22.65 -15.63
CA ALA A 287 10.33 23.06 -14.75
C ALA A 287 10.68 24.52 -15.10
N GLU A 288 10.84 25.32 -14.04
CA GLU A 288 11.33 26.72 -13.97
C GLU A 288 10.32 27.88 -14.09
N ASP A 289 10.14 28.54 -12.93
CA ASP A 289 9.97 29.95 -12.56
C ASP A 289 9.05 30.90 -13.37
N VAL A 290 8.20 31.65 -12.64
CA VAL A 290 8.26 33.14 -12.50
C VAL A 290 7.30 33.62 -11.39
N ASP A 291 7.80 34.60 -10.65
CA ASP A 291 7.26 35.36 -9.52
C ASP A 291 6.05 36.27 -9.87
N GLY A 292 5.25 36.60 -8.84
CA GLY A 292 4.39 37.78 -8.81
C GLY A 292 2.93 37.66 -9.28
N GLY A 293 1.98 37.66 -8.34
CA GLY A 293 0.59 38.04 -8.66
C GLY A 293 -0.47 37.48 -7.72
N ILE A 294 -0.96 38.32 -6.81
CA ILE A 294 -2.07 38.07 -5.91
C ILE A 294 -3.32 37.64 -6.69
N GLY A 295 -3.84 36.46 -6.37
CA GLY A 295 -5.12 35.96 -6.90
C GLY A 295 -5.47 34.61 -6.27
N GLN A 296 -6.20 34.64 -5.14
CA GLN A 296 -6.83 33.46 -4.57
C GLN A 296 -7.71 32.76 -5.61
N THR A 297 -7.29 31.60 -6.09
CA THR A 297 -8.20 30.54 -6.56
C THR A 297 -7.60 29.21 -6.12
N GLY A 298 -8.20 28.62 -5.08
CA GLY A 298 -7.78 27.33 -4.55
C GLY A 298 -8.01 26.24 -5.58
N THR A 299 -6.93 25.74 -6.18
CA THR A 299 -6.92 24.43 -6.84
C THR A 299 -6.85 23.36 -5.76
N GLU A 300 -7.96 22.64 -5.59
CA GLU A 300 -8.09 21.48 -4.71
C GLU A 300 -7.40 20.27 -5.34
N TYR A 301 -6.37 19.75 -4.67
CA TYR A 301 -5.65 18.55 -5.09
C TYR A 301 -6.37 17.31 -4.57
N ALA A 302 -6.61 16.35 -5.46
CA ALA A 302 -7.17 15.06 -5.08
C ALA A 302 -6.13 13.96 -5.29
N SER A 303 -5.69 13.37 -4.19
CA SER A 303 -5.13 12.02 -4.18
C SER A 303 -5.50 11.35 -2.87
N ASP A 304 -6.39 10.36 -2.99
CA ASP A 304 -6.39 9.26 -2.04
C ASP A 304 -5.06 8.51 -2.27
N GLU A 305 -4.42 7.97 -1.23
CA GLU A 305 -3.88 6.58 -1.19
C GLU A 305 -2.63 6.37 -0.31
N LEU A 306 -2.46 5.08 0.05
CA LEU A 306 -1.99 4.49 1.31
C LEU A 306 -1.17 3.20 1.07
N LEU A 307 -0.22 2.87 1.98
CA LEU A 307 0.38 1.57 2.38
C LEU A 307 1.46 0.84 1.54
N SER A 308 2.60 0.50 2.19
CA SER A 308 3.79 -0.13 1.58
C SER A 308 4.43 -1.30 2.40
N GLY A 309 4.93 -2.38 1.77
CA GLY A 309 5.98 -3.33 2.19
C GLY A 309 6.06 -4.71 1.46
N SER A 310 7.13 -5.51 1.60
CA SER A 310 7.50 -6.62 0.67
C SER A 310 7.79 -8.01 1.29
N TRP A 311 8.03 -8.97 0.39
CA TRP A 311 7.88 -10.44 0.37
C TRP A 311 9.10 -11.27 0.83
N VAL A 312 8.83 -12.46 1.39
CA VAL A 312 9.63 -13.71 1.21
C VAL A 312 8.64 -14.89 1.06
N GLY A 313 8.91 -15.78 0.10
CA GLY A 313 7.92 -16.64 -0.56
C GLY A 313 7.32 -17.86 0.15
N LYS A 314 6.20 -18.24 -0.50
CA LYS A 314 5.22 -19.35 -0.45
C LYS A 314 5.35 -20.55 0.52
N ALA A 315 4.17 -20.87 1.08
CA ALA A 315 3.60 -22.11 1.62
C ALA A 315 4.54 -23.32 1.82
#